data_AF-A0A959NJW8-F1
#
_entry.id   AF-A0A959NJW8-F1
#
_cell.length_a   1.000
_cell.length_b   1.000
_cell.length_c   1.000
_cell.angle_alpha   90.00
_cell.angle_beta   90.00
_cell.angle_gamma   90.00
#
_symmetry.space_group_name_H-M   'P 1'
#
loop_
_entity.id
_entity.type
_entity.pdbx_description
1 polymer ?
#
loop_
_entity_poly.entity_id
_entity_poly.type
_entity_poly.pdbx_seq_one_letter_code
_entity_poly.pdbx_strand_id
1 'polypeptide(L)'
;EDIALNELQSVRIYKPVNPDYYLVDVNLELNCGTENPVKLLKYRYGGFGLRATEKWNSQNSEVLTSDDKIRKDADGSRARWIMIQGDIDNDHAGIIIMSYPTNYNFPEPLRVWPEDQNGRGDVFVNFSPTKNTDWDLLPGNTYTLKYRLLVFNGKLNRIDAENAWQSFTTENNIKVIQ
;
A
#
# COMPACT_ATOMS: atom_id res chain seq x y z
N GLU A 1 1.24 17.71 27.97
CA GLU A 1 0.88 17.01 26.73
C GLU A 1 2.01 16.06 26.45
N ASP A 2 1.71 14.76 26.33
CA ASP A 2 2.74 13.74 26.13
C ASP A 2 2.64 13.21 24.69
N ILE A 3 3.79 12.94 24.07
CA ILE A 3 3.85 12.37 22.73
C ILE A 3 3.51 10.87 22.85
N ALA A 4 2.29 10.48 22.50
CA ALA A 4 1.88 9.08 22.59
C ALA A 4 2.68 8.18 21.64
N LEU A 5 2.92 8.64 20.41
CA LEU A 5 3.52 7.86 19.34
C LEU A 5 4.49 8.73 18.53
N ASN A 6 5.66 8.17 18.21
CA ASN A 6 6.57 8.69 17.21
C ASN A 6 6.41 7.89 15.91
N GLU A 7 6.42 8.58 14.78
CA GLU A 7 6.43 7.98 13.45
C GLU A 7 7.60 8.56 12.65
N LEU A 8 8.45 7.69 12.12
CA LEU A 8 9.45 8.05 11.12
C LEU A 8 9.04 7.47 9.77
N GLN A 9 8.97 8.33 8.76
CA GLN A 9 8.66 7.95 7.39
C GLN A 9 9.90 8.11 6.52
N SER A 10 10.37 7.01 5.94
CA SER A 10 11.49 6.99 5.01
C SER A 10 11.01 6.68 3.60
N VAL A 11 11.37 7.53 2.65
CA VAL A 11 11.03 7.38 1.23
C VAL A 11 12.30 7.27 0.40
N ARG A 12 12.37 6.25 -0.46
CA ARG A 12 13.45 6.10 -1.44
C ARG A 12 12.86 5.95 -2.83
N ILE A 13 13.26 6.83 -3.74
CA ILE A 13 12.87 6.78 -5.14
C ILE A 13 14.04 6.21 -5.94
N TYR A 14 13.79 5.18 -6.73
CA TYR A 14 14.79 4.56 -7.58
C TYR A 14 14.81 5.25 -8.93
N LYS A 15 16.00 5.55 -9.42
CA LYS A 15 16.16 6.10 -10.77
C LYS A 15 15.60 5.08 -11.78
N PRO A 16 14.69 5.49 -12.68
CA PRO A 16 14.15 4.59 -13.69
C PRO A 16 15.26 4.07 -14.60
N VAL A 17 15.31 2.75 -14.80
CA VAL A 17 16.13 2.10 -15.84
C VAL A 17 15.40 2.15 -17.19
N ASN A 18 14.07 2.06 -17.14
CA ASN A 18 13.15 2.29 -18.25
C ASN A 18 12.32 3.56 -17.92
N PRO A 19 12.19 4.55 -18.83
CA PRO A 19 11.35 5.74 -18.58
C PRO A 19 9.87 5.44 -18.30
N ASP A 20 9.36 4.26 -18.65
CA ASP A 20 7.96 3.88 -18.49
C ASP A 20 7.59 3.47 -17.06
N TYR A 21 8.55 3.27 -16.16
CA TYR A 21 8.24 2.98 -14.76
C TYR A 21 9.33 3.43 -13.79
N TYR A 22 8.94 3.68 -12.55
CA TYR A 22 9.87 3.86 -11.45
C TYR A 22 9.37 3.18 -10.16
N LEU A 23 10.30 2.89 -9.26
CA LEU A 23 10.02 2.29 -7.97
C LEU A 23 10.14 3.32 -6.85
N VAL A 24 9.28 3.18 -5.85
CA VAL A 24 9.35 3.96 -4.60
C VAL A 24 9.22 3.02 -3.41
N ASP A 25 10.20 3.03 -2.53
CA ASP A 25 10.09 2.36 -1.22
C ASP A 25 9.61 3.36 -0.18
N VAL A 26 8.63 2.93 0.61
CA VAL A 26 8.08 3.68 1.75
C VAL A 26 8.16 2.78 2.98
N ASN A 27 8.91 3.22 3.98
CA ASN A 27 8.97 2.56 5.28
C ASN A 27 8.37 3.50 6.33
N LEU A 28 7.47 2.95 7.15
CA LEU A 28 6.88 3.61 8.31
C LEU A 28 7.39 2.90 9.57
N GLU A 29 8.07 3.63 10.45
CA GLU A 29 8.54 3.11 11.73
C GLU A 29 7.76 3.77 12.86
N LEU A 30 7.09 2.95 13.67
CA LEU A 30 6.24 3.38 14.77
C LEU A 30 6.87 2.98 16.10
N ASN A 31 6.92 3.93 17.04
CA ASN A 31 7.44 3.73 18.40
C ASN A 31 6.55 4.45 19.41
N CYS A 32 6.33 3.87 20.58
CA CYS A 32 5.71 4.60 21.69
C CYS A 32 6.59 5.81 22.07
N GLY A 33 6.00 6.98 22.23
CA GLY A 33 6.72 8.18 22.67
C GLY A 33 6.81 8.32 24.20
N THR A 34 6.29 7.34 24.93
CA THR A 34 6.35 7.24 26.40
C THR A 34 6.59 5.78 26.83
N GLU A 35 6.74 5.58 28.14
CA GLU A 35 6.78 4.26 28.79
C GLU A 35 5.40 3.57 28.88
N ASN A 36 4.34 4.18 28.35
CA ASN A 36 3.01 3.58 28.28
C ASN A 36 2.78 2.94 26.89
N PRO A 37 2.18 1.74 26.82
CA PRO A 37 1.76 1.14 25.56
C PRO A 37 0.77 2.01 24.78
N VAL A 38 0.86 1.97 23.45
CA VAL A 38 -0.14 2.55 22.55
C VAL A 38 -0.92 1.43 21.88
N LYS A 39 -2.25 1.45 22.05
CA LYS A 39 -3.16 0.53 21.35
C LYS A 39 -3.79 1.23 20.16
N LEU A 40 -3.44 0.81 18.96
CA LEU A 40 -4.16 1.19 17.75
C LEU A 40 -5.42 0.31 17.65
N LEU A 41 -6.58 0.90 17.90
CA LEU A 41 -7.84 0.17 17.86
C LEU A 41 -8.18 -0.30 16.45
N LYS A 42 -8.89 -1.42 16.37
CA LYS A 42 -9.52 -1.91 15.16
C LYS A 42 -10.34 -0.79 14.53
N TYR A 43 -9.92 -0.34 13.34
CA TYR A 43 -10.58 0.73 12.63
C TYR A 43 -10.39 0.59 11.12
N ARG A 44 -11.38 1.02 10.35
CA ARG A 44 -11.45 0.83 8.88
C ARG A 44 -10.37 1.56 8.07
N TYR A 45 -9.56 2.41 8.71
CA TYR A 45 -8.43 3.12 8.14
C TYR A 45 -7.20 2.98 9.05
N GLY A 46 -6.02 2.98 8.46
CA GLY A 46 -4.72 2.93 9.14
C GLY A 46 -3.61 2.64 8.13
N GLY A 47 -2.35 2.53 8.55
CA GLY A 47 -1.25 2.15 7.64
C GLY A 47 -1.08 3.10 6.44
N PHE A 48 -0.83 2.54 5.26
CA PHE A 48 -0.46 3.30 4.06
C PHE A 48 -1.56 3.35 3.01
N GLY A 49 -1.90 4.55 2.53
CA GLY A 49 -2.98 4.75 1.57
C GLY A 49 -2.66 5.74 0.46
N LEU A 50 -3.36 5.57 -0.66
CA LEU A 50 -3.30 6.42 -1.84
C LEU A 50 -4.70 6.92 -2.16
N ARG A 51 -4.82 8.25 -2.30
CA ARG A 51 -5.92 8.89 -3.02
C ARG A 51 -5.41 9.19 -4.42
N ALA A 52 -6.06 8.61 -5.44
CA ALA A 52 -5.57 8.72 -6.81
C ALA A 52 -5.90 10.08 -7.44
N THR A 53 -5.44 10.27 -8.67
CA THR A 53 -5.71 11.46 -9.49
C THR A 53 -7.21 11.70 -9.68
N GLU A 54 -7.61 12.98 -9.78
CA GLU A 54 -9.00 13.40 -10.06
C GLU A 54 -9.53 12.97 -11.44
N LYS A 55 -8.63 12.55 -12.32
CA LYS A 55 -8.95 12.06 -13.67
C LYS A 55 -9.56 10.66 -13.64
N TRP A 56 -9.26 9.87 -12.62
CA TRP A 56 -9.79 8.51 -12.49
C TRP A 56 -11.14 8.48 -11.77
N ASN A 57 -12.05 7.68 -12.30
CA ASN A 57 -13.41 7.48 -11.82
C ASN A 57 -13.86 6.04 -12.12
N SER A 58 -15.10 5.68 -11.80
CA SER A 58 -15.57 4.30 -11.97
C SER A 58 -15.64 3.81 -13.42
N GLN A 59 -15.63 4.72 -14.40
CA GLN A 59 -15.79 4.39 -15.82
C GLN A 59 -14.46 4.20 -16.56
N ASN A 60 -13.36 4.76 -16.04
CA ASN A 60 -12.06 4.78 -16.72
C ASN A 60 -10.90 4.24 -15.87
N SER A 61 -11.20 3.64 -14.71
CA SER A 61 -10.18 3.05 -13.85
C SER A 61 -10.60 1.67 -13.34
N GLU A 62 -9.60 0.83 -13.10
CA GLU A 62 -9.77 -0.53 -12.59
C GLU A 62 -8.90 -0.75 -11.35
N VAL A 63 -9.36 -1.66 -10.49
CA VAL A 63 -8.63 -2.15 -9.33
C VAL A 63 -8.50 -3.66 -9.48
N LEU A 64 -7.32 -4.19 -9.23
CA LEU A 64 -7.07 -5.63 -9.13
C LEU A 64 -6.19 -5.92 -7.91
N THR A 65 -6.57 -6.93 -7.12
CA THR A 65 -5.77 -7.38 -5.98
C THR A 65 -5.04 -8.68 -6.27
N SER A 66 -4.05 -9.01 -5.43
CA SER A 66 -3.35 -10.30 -5.50
C SER A 66 -4.27 -11.52 -5.37
N ASP A 67 -5.47 -11.38 -4.81
CA ASP A 67 -6.47 -12.44 -4.58
C ASP A 67 -7.67 -12.35 -5.56
N ASP A 68 -7.43 -11.85 -6.77
CA ASP A 68 -8.41 -11.74 -7.86
C ASP A 68 -9.66 -10.92 -7.52
N LYS A 69 -9.54 -9.99 -6.57
CA LYS A 69 -10.63 -9.05 -6.28
C LYS A 69 -10.55 -7.84 -7.18
N ILE A 70 -11.68 -7.52 -7.78
CA ILE A 70 -11.91 -6.26 -8.48
C ILE A 70 -12.43 -5.20 -7.51
N ARG A 71 -12.54 -3.94 -7.96
CA ARG A 71 -12.95 -2.80 -7.13
C ARG A 71 -14.18 -3.08 -6.24
N LYS A 72 -15.22 -3.68 -6.82
CA LYS A 72 -16.46 -4.07 -6.13
C LYS A 72 -16.24 -4.95 -4.89
N ASP A 73 -15.27 -5.86 -4.95
CA ASP A 73 -15.05 -6.90 -3.92
C ASP A 73 -13.74 -6.69 -3.13
N ALA A 74 -12.99 -5.63 -3.42
CA ALA A 74 -11.67 -5.40 -2.85
C ALA A 74 -11.71 -4.87 -1.41
N ASP A 75 -12.74 -4.12 -1.02
CA ASP A 75 -12.82 -3.57 0.34
C ASP A 75 -12.96 -4.68 1.39
N GLY A 76 -12.05 -4.68 2.38
CA GLY A 76 -12.05 -5.68 3.44
C GLY A 76 -11.40 -7.02 3.07
N SER A 77 -11.09 -7.24 1.78
CA SER A 77 -10.25 -8.36 1.36
C SER A 77 -8.81 -8.20 1.87
N ARG A 78 -8.04 -9.29 1.85
CA ARG A 78 -6.61 -9.29 2.21
C ARG A 78 -5.78 -9.44 0.94
N ALA A 79 -4.72 -8.66 0.82
CA ALA A 79 -3.87 -8.70 -0.37
C ALA A 79 -2.39 -8.49 -0.06
N ARG A 80 -1.52 -9.00 -0.92
CA ARG A 80 -0.08 -8.76 -0.91
C ARG A 80 0.28 -7.55 -1.76
N TRP A 81 -0.50 -7.32 -2.80
CA TRP A 81 -0.41 -6.16 -3.67
C TRP A 81 -1.80 -5.75 -4.16
N ILE A 82 -1.95 -4.47 -4.49
CA ILE A 82 -3.12 -3.90 -5.16
C ILE A 82 -2.64 -3.04 -6.31
N MET A 83 -3.21 -3.26 -7.49
CA MET A 83 -2.98 -2.48 -8.70
C MET A 83 -4.19 -1.58 -8.96
N ILE A 84 -3.92 -0.30 -9.24
CA ILE A 84 -4.90 0.66 -9.73
C ILE A 84 -4.35 1.27 -11.00
N GLN A 85 -5.13 1.26 -12.06
CA GLN A 85 -4.74 1.86 -13.33
C GLN A 85 -5.97 2.42 -14.04
N GLY A 86 -5.74 3.37 -14.94
CA GLY A 86 -6.81 4.04 -15.66
C GLY A 86 -6.32 5.05 -16.67
N ASP A 87 -7.25 5.56 -17.46
CA ASP A 87 -6.96 6.52 -18.51
C ASP A 87 -6.58 7.89 -17.91
N ILE A 88 -5.54 8.50 -18.47
CA ILE A 88 -5.06 9.82 -18.10
C ILE A 88 -4.78 10.64 -19.36
N ASP A 89 -5.62 11.65 -19.62
CA ASP A 89 -5.61 12.42 -20.87
C ASP A 89 -5.67 11.52 -22.12
N ASN A 90 -4.58 11.46 -22.91
CA ASN A 90 -4.45 10.63 -24.11
C ASN A 90 -3.58 9.37 -23.86
N ASP A 91 -3.36 9.01 -22.60
CA ASP A 91 -2.49 7.90 -22.18
C ASP A 91 -3.19 7.01 -21.14
N HIS A 92 -2.52 5.94 -20.73
CA HIS A 92 -2.93 5.05 -19.64
C HIS A 92 -1.79 4.95 -18.64
N ALA A 93 -2.10 4.94 -17.34
CA ALA A 93 -1.08 4.83 -16.32
C ALA A 93 -1.62 4.08 -15.10
N GLY A 94 -0.72 3.67 -14.22
CA GLY A 94 -1.11 2.97 -13.03
C GLY A 94 -0.06 2.97 -11.93
N ILE A 95 -0.47 2.37 -10.83
CA ILE A 95 0.36 2.13 -9.66
C ILE A 95 0.04 0.77 -9.07
N ILE A 96 1.08 0.03 -8.70
CA ILE A 96 0.99 -1.16 -7.87
C ILE A 96 1.54 -0.83 -6.50
N ILE A 97 0.72 -0.97 -5.46
CA ILE A 97 1.16 -0.85 -4.06
C ILE A 97 1.37 -2.26 -3.53
N MET A 98 2.57 -2.54 -3.04
CA MET A 98 3.00 -3.86 -2.56
C MET A 98 3.31 -3.80 -1.06
N SER A 99 2.69 -4.69 -0.29
CA SER A 99 2.95 -4.90 1.14
C SER A 99 4.04 -5.97 1.32
N TYR A 100 4.89 -5.79 2.34
CA TYR A 100 5.98 -6.71 2.63
C TYR A 100 5.58 -7.79 3.67
N PRO A 101 6.08 -9.04 3.58
CA PRO A 101 5.67 -10.14 4.46
C PRO A 101 5.83 -9.92 5.97
N THR A 102 6.71 -9.02 6.39
CA THR A 102 6.92 -8.71 7.82
C THR A 102 5.99 -7.63 8.35
N ASN A 103 5.14 -7.03 7.51
CA ASN A 103 4.18 -6.02 7.97
C ASN A 103 3.17 -6.65 8.93
N TYR A 104 2.73 -5.87 9.91
CA TYR A 104 1.71 -6.32 10.84
C TYR A 104 0.43 -6.69 10.09
N ASN A 105 -0.16 -7.82 10.46
CA ASN A 105 -1.38 -8.36 9.83
C ASN A 105 -1.24 -8.68 8.33
N PHE A 106 -0.05 -9.09 7.86
CA PHE A 106 0.18 -9.54 6.48
C PHE A 106 -0.54 -10.87 6.13
N PRO A 107 -0.99 -11.10 4.87
CA PRO A 107 -1.31 -10.09 3.86
C PRO A 107 -2.32 -9.08 4.40
N GLU A 108 -2.04 -7.79 4.22
CA GLU A 108 -2.77 -6.73 4.92
C GLU A 108 -4.22 -6.60 4.41
N PRO A 109 -5.20 -6.33 5.30
CA PRO A 109 -6.55 -6.03 4.88
C PRO A 109 -6.63 -4.66 4.19
N LEU A 110 -7.48 -4.58 3.18
CA LEU A 110 -7.62 -3.41 2.33
C LEU A 110 -8.80 -2.53 2.73
N ARG A 111 -8.65 -1.21 2.55
CA ARG A 111 -9.75 -0.25 2.42
C ARG A 111 -9.75 0.28 0.99
N VAL A 112 -10.85 0.07 0.26
CA VAL A 112 -11.05 0.53 -1.12
C VAL A 112 -12.39 1.25 -1.22
N TRP A 113 -12.40 2.47 -1.76
CA TRP A 113 -13.66 3.21 -1.92
C TRP A 113 -14.59 2.56 -2.95
N PRO A 114 -15.91 2.53 -2.67
CA PRO A 114 -16.89 1.96 -3.58
C PRO A 114 -16.91 2.70 -4.92
N GLU A 115 -17.52 2.09 -5.94
CA GLU A 115 -17.59 2.61 -7.31
C GLU A 115 -18.43 3.88 -7.44
N ASP A 116 -19.30 4.17 -6.49
CA ASP A 116 -20.15 5.36 -6.44
C ASP A 116 -19.61 6.46 -5.51
N GLN A 117 -18.41 6.29 -4.96
CA GLN A 117 -17.84 7.24 -4.00
C GLN A 117 -17.80 8.66 -4.58
N ASN A 118 -18.27 9.63 -3.78
CA ASN A 118 -18.42 11.03 -4.18
C ASN A 118 -19.25 11.25 -5.46
N GLY A 119 -20.15 10.32 -5.79
CA GLY A 119 -21.07 10.39 -6.92
C GLY A 119 -20.45 10.07 -8.29
N ARG A 120 -19.13 9.86 -8.37
CA ARG A 120 -18.42 9.55 -9.62
C ARG A 120 -17.48 8.35 -9.54
N GLY A 121 -17.20 7.85 -8.34
CA GLY A 121 -16.26 6.76 -8.13
C GLY A 121 -14.82 7.21 -7.99
N ASP A 122 -14.56 8.27 -7.21
CA ASP A 122 -13.21 8.68 -6.84
C ASP A 122 -12.43 7.48 -6.27
N VAL A 123 -11.14 7.38 -6.61
CA VAL A 123 -10.35 6.20 -6.28
C VAL A 123 -9.50 6.44 -5.03
N PHE A 124 -9.66 5.55 -4.06
CA PHE A 124 -8.83 5.47 -2.86
C PHE A 124 -8.56 4.01 -2.54
N VAL A 125 -7.31 3.71 -2.21
CA VAL A 125 -6.87 2.40 -1.73
C VAL A 125 -6.00 2.57 -0.49
N ASN A 126 -6.02 1.58 0.40
CA ASN A 126 -5.25 1.64 1.62
C ASN A 126 -4.98 0.21 2.15
N PHE A 127 -3.71 -0.08 2.44
CA PHE A 127 -3.35 -1.19 3.31
C PHE A 127 -3.58 -0.74 4.75
N SER A 128 -4.62 -1.28 5.37
CA SER A 128 -5.12 -0.86 6.69
C SER A 128 -4.87 -1.99 7.69
N PRO A 129 -3.66 -2.14 8.26
CA PRO A 129 -3.28 -3.29 9.07
C PRO A 129 -4.15 -3.47 10.33
N THR A 130 -4.85 -2.43 10.78
CA THR A 130 -5.79 -2.45 11.91
C THR A 130 -7.27 -2.61 11.49
N LYS A 131 -7.58 -2.91 10.21
CA LYS A 131 -8.99 -2.96 9.74
C LYS A 131 -9.84 -3.98 10.48
N ASN A 132 -9.26 -5.14 10.77
CA ASN A 132 -9.98 -6.26 11.38
C ASN A 132 -9.43 -6.69 12.75
N THR A 133 -8.37 -6.04 13.25
CA THR A 133 -7.73 -6.34 14.53
C THR A 133 -7.14 -5.08 15.17
N ASP A 134 -7.06 -5.05 16.50
CA ASP A 134 -6.27 -4.08 17.25
C ASP A 134 -4.77 -4.35 17.04
N TRP A 135 -3.92 -3.35 17.23
CA TRP A 135 -2.47 -3.47 17.25
C TRP A 135 -1.88 -2.81 18.49
N ASP A 136 -1.31 -3.63 19.38
CA ASP A 136 -0.61 -3.16 20.57
C ASP A 136 0.86 -2.86 20.27
N LEU A 137 1.24 -1.60 20.49
CA LEU A 137 2.62 -1.12 20.43
C LEU A 137 3.13 -1.01 21.88
N LEU A 138 4.23 -1.70 22.17
CA LEU A 138 4.85 -1.69 23.48
C LEU A 138 6.05 -0.71 23.50
N PRO A 139 6.34 -0.06 24.64
CA PRO A 139 7.52 0.77 24.81
C PRO A 139 8.81 0.01 24.52
N GLY A 140 9.83 0.71 23.99
CA GLY A 140 11.13 0.15 23.65
C GLY A 140 11.19 -0.65 22.33
N ASN A 141 10.05 -0.90 21.67
CA ASN A 141 10.00 -1.59 20.38
C ASN A 141 9.83 -0.62 19.21
N THR A 142 10.44 -0.94 18.07
CA THR A 142 10.18 -0.33 16.76
C THR A 142 9.36 -1.27 15.91
N TYR A 143 8.24 -0.77 15.39
CA TYR A 143 7.34 -1.50 14.52
C TYR A 143 7.41 -0.93 13.11
N THR A 144 7.82 -1.75 12.14
CA THR A 144 8.02 -1.29 10.76
C THR A 144 6.95 -1.82 9.82
N LEU A 145 6.32 -0.94 9.06
CA LEU A 145 5.56 -1.27 7.86
C LEU A 145 6.38 -0.88 6.63
N LYS A 146 6.52 -1.81 5.69
CA LYS A 146 7.31 -1.63 4.46
C LYS A 146 6.40 -1.78 3.25
N TYR A 147 6.47 -0.81 2.35
CA TYR A 147 5.73 -0.81 1.11
C TYR A 147 6.66 -0.49 -0.06
N ARG A 148 6.38 -1.08 -1.23
CA ARG A 148 6.97 -0.66 -2.49
C ARG A 148 5.87 -0.28 -3.46
N LEU A 149 6.09 0.82 -4.18
CA LEU A 149 5.25 1.28 -5.26
C LEU A 149 5.95 0.99 -6.58
N LEU A 150 5.25 0.40 -7.53
CA LEU A 150 5.61 0.44 -8.95
C LEU A 150 4.67 1.42 -9.62
N VAL A 151 5.18 2.57 -10.02
CA VAL A 151 4.42 3.57 -10.81
C VAL A 151 4.81 3.39 -12.27
N PHE A 152 3.82 3.32 -13.16
CA PHE A 152 4.04 2.95 -14.55
C PHE A 152 3.14 3.70 -15.54
N ASN A 153 3.64 3.85 -16.76
CA ASN A 153 2.86 4.20 -17.95
C ASN A 153 2.41 2.91 -18.66
N GLY A 154 1.33 3.02 -19.45
CA GLY A 154 0.70 1.90 -20.11
C GLY A 154 -0.15 1.06 -19.17
N LYS A 155 -0.51 -0.14 -19.62
CA LYS A 155 -1.39 -1.10 -18.91
C LYS A 155 -0.60 -2.33 -18.50
N LEU A 156 -0.68 -2.70 -17.21
CA LEU A 156 -0.10 -3.92 -16.68
C LEU A 156 -1.18 -4.96 -16.37
N ASN A 157 -0.78 -6.22 -16.30
CA ASN A 157 -1.67 -7.34 -15.95
C ASN A 157 -1.25 -8.01 -14.62
N ARG A 158 -2.00 -9.03 -14.21
CA ARG A 158 -1.76 -9.81 -12.98
C ARG A 158 -0.32 -10.35 -12.90
N ILE A 159 0.21 -10.87 -14.00
CA ILE A 159 1.54 -11.50 -14.02
C ILE A 159 2.61 -10.44 -13.75
N ASP A 160 2.48 -9.25 -14.32
CA ASP A 160 3.39 -8.14 -14.08
C ASP A 160 3.38 -7.72 -12.60
N ALA A 161 2.19 -7.60 -12.01
CA ALA A 161 2.00 -7.27 -10.60
C ALA A 161 2.60 -8.31 -9.65
N GLU A 162 2.38 -9.60 -9.94
CA GLU A 162 2.93 -10.70 -9.15
C GLU A 162 4.46 -10.75 -9.26
N ASN A 163 5.02 -10.58 -10.46
CA ASN A 163 6.47 -10.54 -10.67
C ASN A 163 7.12 -9.37 -9.93
N ALA A 164 6.50 -8.18 -9.94
CA ALA A 164 6.98 -7.03 -9.20
C ALA A 164 7.01 -7.30 -7.68
N TRP A 165 5.97 -7.94 -7.14
CA TRP A 165 5.92 -8.31 -5.72
C TRP A 165 6.96 -9.37 -5.34
N GLN A 166 7.18 -10.36 -6.21
CA GLN A 166 8.21 -11.39 -6.00
C GLN A 166 9.62 -10.78 -6.02
N SER A 167 9.91 -9.85 -6.93
CA SER A 167 11.18 -9.09 -6.93
C SER A 167 11.35 -8.32 -5.62
N PHE A 168 10.33 -7.57 -5.18
CA PHE A 168 10.38 -6.83 -3.92
C PHE A 168 10.69 -7.70 -2.70
N THR A 169 10.11 -8.90 -2.64
CA THR A 169 10.28 -9.81 -1.50
C THR A 169 11.53 -10.67 -1.57
N THR A 170 12.11 -10.84 -2.76
CA THR A 170 13.33 -11.64 -2.96
C THR A 170 14.60 -10.80 -2.87
N GLU A 171 14.58 -9.55 -3.34
CA GLU A 171 15.73 -8.63 -3.28
C GLU A 171 16.23 -8.39 -1.84
N ASN A 172 15.32 -8.45 -0.87
CA ASN A 172 15.65 -8.31 0.56
C ASN A 172 16.12 -9.61 1.23
N ASN A 173 16.10 -10.76 0.54
CA ASN A 173 16.63 -12.05 1.01
C ASN A 173 18.08 -12.31 0.56
N ILE A 174 18.71 -11.39 -0.18
CA ILE A 174 20.14 -11.46 -0.45
C ILE A 174 20.87 -10.96 0.79
N LYS A 175 21.43 -11.89 1.57
CA LYS A 175 22.40 -11.56 2.62
C LYS A 175 23.53 -10.75 1.97
N VAL A 176 23.69 -9.50 2.38
CA VAL A 176 24.93 -8.75 2.17
C VAL A 176 26.02 -9.54 2.90
N ILE A 177 26.91 -10.17 2.13
CA ILE A 177 28.16 -10.70 2.68
C ILE A 177 28.98 -9.46 3.00
N GLN A 178 29.21 -9.23 4.29
CA GLN A 178 30.11 -8.20 4.80
C GLN A 178 31.56 -8.66 4.65
#